data_AF-A0A1H1DFN2-F1
#
_entry.id   AF-A0A1H1DFN2-F1
#
_cell.length_a   1.000
_cell.length_b   1.000
_cell.length_c   1.000
_cell.angle_alpha   90.00
_cell.angle_beta   90.00
_cell.angle_gamma   90.00
#
_symmetry.space_group_name_H-M   'P 1'
#
loop_
_entity.id
_entity.type
_entity.pdbx_description
1 polymer ?
#
loop_
_entity_poly.entity_id
_entity_poly.type
_entity_poly.pdbx_seq_one_letter_code
_entity_poly.pdbx_strand_id
1 'polypeptide(L)' 'MEQIVNAYHIKVNKCCASCKHKESQNDGTRQCTKTGQIVEAKSVCPEWEMNDGLRNAGLHKGAVVRLKGTTEIVIR' A
#
# COMPACT_ATOMS: atom_id res chain seq x y z
N MET A 1 -2.26 13.15 -8.35
CA MET A 1 -1.50 12.61 -7.19
C MET A 1 -0.05 12.54 -7.64
N GLU A 2 0.88 13.06 -6.83
CA GLU A 2 2.31 13.07 -7.16
C GLU A 2 2.82 11.63 -7.35
N GLN A 3 3.61 11.38 -8.40
CA GLN A 3 4.25 10.09 -8.66
C GLN A 3 5.75 10.19 -8.41
N ILE A 4 6.30 9.17 -7.77
CA ILE A 4 7.73 9.07 -7.49
C ILE A 4 8.22 7.69 -7.91
N VAL A 5 9.52 7.59 -8.17
CA VAL A 5 10.15 6.35 -8.58
C VAL A 5 10.79 5.71 -7.34
N ASN A 6 10.40 4.48 -7.02
CA ASN A 6 11.03 3.74 -5.91
C ASN A 6 12.43 3.22 -6.33
N ALA A 7 13.14 2.60 -5.39
CA ALA A 7 14.47 2.03 -5.64
C ALA A 7 14.49 0.93 -6.73
N TYR A 8 13.34 0.42 -7.15
CA TYR A 8 13.18 -0.63 -8.16
C TYR A 8 12.75 -0.08 -9.52
N HIS A 9 12.86 1.24 -9.74
CA HIS A 9 12.46 1.93 -10.96
C HIS A 9 10.96 1.85 -11.30
N ILE A 10 10.11 1.60 -10.30
CA ILE A 10 8.65 1.55 -10.45
C ILE A 10 8.05 2.92 -10.10
N LYS A 11 7.18 3.44 -10.97
CA LYS A 11 6.38 4.64 -10.70
C LYS A 11 5.26 4.30 -9.71
N VAL A 12 5.29 4.95 -8.56
CA VAL A 12 4.33 4.75 -7.46
C VAL A 12 3.69 6.09 -7.12
N ASN A 13 2.37 6.09 -6.90
CA ASN A 13 1.66 7.26 -6.39
C ASN A 13 2.08 7.50 -4.93
N LYS A 14 2.56 8.70 -4.61
CA LYS A 14 2.87 9.11 -3.24
C LYS A 14 1.55 9.34 -2.48
N CYS A 15 1.17 8.40 -1.63
CA CYS A 15 -0.05 8.45 -0.80
C CYS A 15 -0.03 7.40 0.32
N CYS A 16 -0.98 7.46 1.26
CA CYS A 16 -1.11 6.52 2.37
C CYS A 16 -1.19 5.07 1.88
N ALA A 17 -1.76 4.81 0.69
CA ALA A 17 -1.75 3.47 0.11
C ALA A 17 -0.34 2.89 -0.12
N SER A 18 0.65 3.75 -0.42
CA SER A 18 2.05 3.38 -0.68
C SER A 18 2.98 3.68 0.49
N CYS A 19 2.45 4.15 1.63
CA CYS A 19 3.24 4.49 2.80
C CYS A 19 3.67 3.22 3.56
N LYS A 20 4.89 3.21 4.13
CA LYS A 20 5.37 2.12 5.00
C LYS A 20 4.62 2.03 6.33
N HIS A 21 4.05 3.14 6.79
CA HIS A 21 3.30 3.24 8.05
C HIS A 21 1.82 2.84 7.91
N LYS A 22 1.39 2.37 6.74
CA LYS A 22 0.02 1.91 6.52
C LYS A 22 -0.15 0.48 7.04
N GLU A 23 -1.16 0.30 7.88
CA GLU A 23 -1.72 -1.00 8.23
C GLU A 23 -3.16 -1.11 7.69
N SER A 24 -3.49 -2.25 7.09
CA SER A 24 -4.86 -2.54 6.66
C SER A 24 -5.56 -3.29 7.79
N GLN A 25 -6.67 -2.76 8.27
CA GLN A 25 -7.49 -3.37 9.31
C GLN A 25 -8.43 -4.43 8.72
N ASN A 26 -8.95 -5.32 9.56
CA ASN A 26 -9.85 -6.40 9.14
C ASN A 26 -11.19 -5.90 8.60
N ASP A 27 -11.60 -4.69 8.98
CA ASP A 27 -12.80 -4.00 8.50
C ASP A 27 -12.60 -3.32 7.12
N GLY A 28 -11.42 -3.46 6.52
CA GLY A 28 -11.06 -2.85 5.25
C GLY A 28 -10.60 -1.39 5.37
N THR A 29 -10.62 -0.80 6.56
CA THR A 29 -10.05 0.52 6.82
C THR A 29 -8.53 0.46 6.83
N ARG A 30 -7.90 1.63 6.77
CA ARG A 30 -6.44 1.76 6.81
C ARG A 30 -6.08 2.66 7.95
N GLN A 31 -5.14 2.24 8.77
CA GLN A 31 -4.64 3.02 9.89
C GLN A 31 -3.19 3.39 9.64
N CYS A 32 -2.81 4.61 10.02
CA CYS A 32 -1.42 5.01 10.10
C CYS A 32 -0.86 4.57 11.45
N THR A 33 0.13 3.67 11.46
CA THR A 33 0.76 3.18 12.71
C THR A 33 1.54 4.26 13.46
N LYS A 34 1.91 5.36 12.79
CA LYS A 34 2.63 6.49 13.39
C LYS A 34 1.71 7.44 14.17
N THR A 35 0.50 7.69 13.67
CA THR A 35 -0.45 8.64 14.30
C THR A 35 -1.63 7.94 14.98
N GLY A 36 -1.84 6.64 14.74
CA GLY A 36 -2.98 5.88 15.22
C GLY A 36 -4.30 6.23 14.53
N GLN A 37 -4.30 7.10 13.52
CA GLN A 37 -5.51 7.58 12.86
C GLN A 37 -5.90 6.73 11.66
N ILE A 38 -7.20 6.62 11.41
CA ILE A 38 -7.73 6.08 10.16
C ILE A 38 -7.45 7.07 9.04
N VAL A 39 -6.88 6.58 7.95
CA VAL A 39 -6.44 7.38 6.81
C VAL A 39 -7.07 6.88 5.51
N GLU A 40 -7.37 7.80 4.61
CA GLU A 40 -7.86 7.45 3.29
C GLU A 40 -6.73 6.94 2.39
N ALA A 41 -7.06 6.10 1.41
CA ALA A 41 -6.04 5.57 0.50
C ALA A 41 -5.27 6.65 -0.27
N LYS A 42 -5.95 7.76 -0.60
CA LYS A 42 -5.42 8.85 -1.43
C LYS A 42 -4.79 9.98 -0.61
N SER A 43 -4.88 9.97 0.71
CA SER A 43 -4.29 11.02 1.55
C SER A 43 -2.77 10.97 1.51
N VAL A 44 -2.12 12.11 1.71
CA VAL A 44 -0.67 12.26 1.86
C VAL A 44 -0.42 13.07 3.12
N CYS A 45 0.55 12.66 3.93
CA CYS A 45 1.02 13.44 5.06
C CYS A 45 2.51 13.82 4.87
N PRO A 46 3.01 14.83 5.61
CA PRO A 46 4.44 15.20 5.55
C PRO A 46 5.38 14.08 5.98
N GLU A 47 4.91 13.20 6.85
CA GLU A 47 5.64 12.02 7.38
C GLU A 47 5.55 10.80 6.45
N TRP A 48 5.18 11.01 5.19
CA TRP A 48 5.04 9.93 4.23
C TRP A 48 6.41 9.35 3.88
N GLU A 49 6.51 8.02 3.90
CA GLU A 49 7.70 7.28 3.51
C GLU A 49 7.32 6.06 2.66
N MET A 50 8.10 5.80 1.61
CA MET A 50 7.83 4.70 0.67
C MET A 50 7.83 3.33 1.37
N ASN A 51 6.82 2.51 1.08
CA ASN A 51 6.82 1.12 1.50
C ASN A 51 7.76 0.28 0.62
N ASP A 52 8.81 -0.29 1.22
CA ASP A 52 9.79 -1.14 0.53
C ASP A 52 9.18 -2.42 -0.07
N GLY A 53 8.01 -2.85 0.42
CA GLY A 53 7.24 -3.98 -0.12
C GLY A 53 6.66 -3.72 -1.52
N LEU A 54 6.74 -2.50 -2.04
CA LEU A 54 6.25 -2.12 -3.37
C LEU A 54 7.22 -2.49 -4.51
N ARG A 55 8.24 -3.30 -4.24
CA ARG A 55 9.18 -3.85 -5.26
C ARG A 55 8.50 -4.58 -6.42
N ASN A 56 7.29 -5.10 -6.20
CA ASN A 56 6.49 -5.81 -7.20
C ASN A 56 5.24 -5.04 -7.64
N ALA A 57 5.10 -3.78 -7.23
CA ALA A 57 3.91 -2.98 -7.55
C ALA A 57 3.76 -2.82 -9.07
N GLY A 58 2.62 -3.22 -9.62
CA GLY A 58 2.34 -3.13 -11.04
C GLY A 58 3.07 -4.16 -11.93
N LEU A 59 3.82 -5.12 -11.36
CA LEU A 59 4.35 -6.24 -12.15
C LEU A 59 3.20 -7.15 -12.59
N HIS A 60 3.21 -7.54 -13.86
CA HIS A 60 2.22 -8.45 -14.47
C HIS A 60 2.13 -9.83 -13.79
N LYS A 61 3.11 -10.17 -12.93
CA LYS A 61 3.20 -11.40 -12.11
C LYS A 61 3.38 -11.12 -10.62
N GLY A 62 3.05 -9.91 -10.14
CA GLY A 62 3.02 -9.59 -8.71
C GLY A 62 1.93 -10.40 -8.01
N ALA A 63 2.22 -11.66 -7.70
CA ALA A 63 1.26 -12.57 -7.11
C ALA A 63 0.88 -12.11 -5.70
N VAL A 64 -0.40 -11.87 -5.46
CA VAL A 64 -0.97 -11.84 -4.11
C VAL A 64 -0.98 -13.28 -3.63
N VAL A 65 -0.03 -13.65 -2.78
CA VAL A 65 0.00 -14.98 -2.17
C VAL A 65 -1.12 -15.02 -1.12
N ARG A 66 -2.16 -15.80 -1.39
CA ARG A 66 -3.20 -16.10 -0.40
C ARG A 66 -2.63 -16.99 0.68
N LEU A 67 -2.61 -16.51 1.92
CA LEU A 67 -2.44 -17.37 3.09
C LEU A 67 -3.73 -18.18 3.25
N LYS A 68 -3.62 -19.51 3.39
CA LYS A 68 -4.78 -20.41 3.54
C LYS A 68 -5.64 -19.96 4.73
N GLY A 69 -6.88 -19.52 4.46
CA GLY A 69 -7.86 -19.15 5.48
C GLY A 69 -8.74 -17.94 5.16
N THR A 70 -8.37 -17.08 4.20
CA THR A 70 -9.16 -15.86 3.85
C THR A 70 -9.91 -16.01 2.54
N THR A 71 -11.21 -15.71 2.58
CA THR A 71 -12.15 -15.74 1.46
C THR A 71 -11.69 -14.85 0.31
N GLU A 72 -11.81 -15.40 -0.89
CA GLU A 72 -11.25 -14.91 -2.14
C GLU A 72 -11.60 -13.46 -2.50
N ILE A 73 -10.62 -12.70 -2.99
CA ILE A 73 -10.88 -11.73 -4.07
C ILE A 73 -10.00 -12.15 -5.25
N VAL A 74 -10.62 -12.66 -6.32
CA VAL A 74 -9.99 -12.85 -7.63
C VAL A 74 -10.47 -11.68 -8.48
N ILE A 75 -9.56 -10.83 -8.94
CA ILE A 75 -9.87 -9.86 -9.99
C ILE A 75 -9.31 -10.47 -11.28
N ARG A 76 -10.22 -10.93 -12.15
CA ARG A 76 -9.90 -11.32 -13.54
C ARG A 76 -9.77 -10.08 -14.41
#